data_AF-A0A8T5SAQ7-F1
#
_entry.id   AF-A0A8T5SAQ7-F1
#
_cell.length_a   1.000
_cell.length_b   1.000
_cell.length_c   1.000
_cell.angle_alpha   90.00
_cell.angle_beta   90.00
_cell.angle_gamma   90.00
#
_symmetry.space_group_name_H-M   'P 1'
#
loop_
_entity.id
_entity.type
_entity.pdbx_description
1 polymer ?
#
loop_
_entity_poly.entity_id
_entity_poly.type
_entity_poly.pdbx_seq_one_letter_code
_entity_poly.pdbx_strand_id
1 'polypeptide(L)'
;PNMVVLLTDGIPTDQELFLSEVKKLSDNPNVVTYIVGLGNPDRELMTRAASLCGGEYFEPEDAGELLIWYSKRARDLTVKLKSHKE
;
A
#
# COMPACT_ATOMS: atom_id res chain seq x y z
N PRO A 1 3.63 7.09 -13.31
CA PRO A 1 2.97 6.39 -12.18
C PRO A 1 3.88 6.42 -10.96
N ASN A 2 3.27 6.60 -9.79
CA ASN A 2 3.91 6.73 -8.48
C ASN A 2 3.42 5.57 -7.60
N MET A 3 4.28 5.13 -6.68
CA MET A 3 3.94 4.08 -5.71
C MET A 3 4.10 4.66 -4.30
N VAL A 4 3.08 4.48 -3.48
CA VAL A 4 3.08 4.80 -2.05
C VAL A 4 3.00 3.48 -1.29
N VAL A 5 3.89 3.30 -0.31
CA VAL A 5 3.88 2.14 0.58
C VAL A 5 3.74 2.65 2.01
N LEU A 6 2.61 2.35 2.65
CA LEU A 6 2.33 2.71 4.03
C LEU A 6 2.69 1.55 4.95
N LEU A 7 3.65 1.74 5.85
CA LEU A 7 4.03 0.74 6.85
C LEU A 7 3.42 1.14 8.19
N THR A 8 2.66 0.25 8.84
CA THR A 8 1.92 0.57 10.06
C THR A 8 1.60 -0.68 10.88
N ASP A 9 1.35 -0.50 12.18
CA ASP A 9 0.74 -1.47 13.09
C ASP A 9 -0.79 -1.47 13.02
N GLY A 10 -1.39 -0.69 12.12
CA GLY A 10 -2.82 -0.66 11.90
C GLY A 10 -3.63 -0.04 13.03
N ILE A 11 -3.03 0.68 13.96
CA ILE A 11 -3.73 1.37 15.05
C ILE A 11 -3.59 2.89 14.87
N PRO A 12 -4.38 3.52 13.98
CA PRO A 12 -4.33 4.96 13.80
C PRO A 12 -4.91 5.69 15.02
N THR A 13 -4.34 6.85 15.35
CA THR A 13 -4.86 7.73 16.42
C THR A 13 -6.29 8.19 16.14
N ASP A 14 -6.61 8.44 14.87
CA ASP A 14 -7.96 8.76 14.39
C ASP A 14 -8.28 7.87 13.19
N GLN A 15 -9.19 6.91 13.41
CA GLN A 15 -9.58 5.92 12.42
C GLN A 15 -10.36 6.54 11.24
N GLU A 16 -11.26 7.50 11.50
CA GLU A 16 -12.09 8.08 10.45
C GLU A 16 -11.26 8.98 9.54
N LEU A 17 -10.40 9.81 10.14
CA LEU A 17 -9.48 10.65 9.38
C LEU A 17 -8.54 9.79 8.54
N PHE A 18 -7.95 8.74 9.12
CA PHE A 18 -7.09 7.81 8.40
C PHE A 18 -7.77 7.21 7.17
N LEU A 19 -8.96 6.64 7.33
CA LEU A 19 -9.70 6.04 6.21
C LEU A 19 -10.08 7.09 5.16
N SER A 20 -10.40 8.31 5.57
CA SER A 20 -10.73 9.41 4.64
C SER A 20 -9.52 9.86 3.81
N GLU A 21 -8.33 9.94 4.41
CA GLU A 21 -7.10 10.33 3.72
C GLU A 21 -6.59 9.22 2.79
N VAL A 22 -6.63 7.96 3.25
CA VAL A 22 -6.26 6.81 2.42
C VAL A 22 -7.18 6.69 1.20
N LYS A 23 -8.47 6.99 1.35
CA LYS A 23 -9.40 7.06 0.22
C LYS A 23 -9.02 8.15 -0.78
N LYS A 24 -8.60 9.34 -0.35
CA LYS A 24 -8.19 10.42 -1.28
C LYS A 24 -7.00 10.02 -2.16
N LEU A 25 -6.15 9.09 -1.71
CA LEU A 25 -5.04 8.59 -2.53
C LEU A 25 -5.52 7.83 -3.77
N SER A 26 -6.70 7.19 -3.73
CA SER A 26 -7.26 6.51 -4.91
C SER A 26 -7.88 7.45 -5.94
N ASP A 27 -8.13 8.71 -5.58
CA ASP A 27 -8.63 9.71 -6.54
C ASP A 27 -7.58 10.04 -7.62
N ASN A 28 -6.30 9.72 -7.38
CA ASN A 28 -5.24 9.90 -8.35
C ASN A 28 -4.90 8.56 -9.04
N PRO A 29 -5.34 8.34 -10.30
CA PRO A 29 -5.09 7.08 -11.01
C PRO A 29 -3.60 6.85 -11.34
N ASN A 30 -2.75 7.88 -11.18
CA ASN A 30 -1.30 7.75 -11.33
C ASN A 30 -0.61 7.29 -10.06
N VAL A 31 -1.32 7.15 -8.94
CA VAL A 31 -0.78 6.69 -7.65
C VAL A 31 -1.35 5.30 -7.35
N VAL A 32 -0.46 4.36 -7.06
CA VAL A 32 -0.84 3.06 -6.50
C VAL A 32 -0.38 3.05 -5.05
N THR A 33 -1.31 2.81 -4.14
CA THR A 33 -1.04 2.77 -2.70
C THR A 33 -1.06 1.33 -2.21
N TYR A 34 -0.13 0.97 -1.35
CA TYR A 34 -0.06 -0.33 -0.69
C TYR A 34 0.02 -0.14 0.81
N ILE A 35 -0.60 -1.04 1.57
CA ILE A 35 -0.57 -1.02 3.04
C ILE A 35 0.17 -2.26 3.52
N VAL A 36 1.19 -2.05 4.35
CA VAL A 36 2.04 -3.09 4.92
C VAL A 36 1.86 -3.09 6.43
N GLY A 37 1.30 -4.17 6.96
CA GLY A 37 1.11 -4.39 8.39
C GLY A 37 2.38 -4.95 9.03
N LEU A 38 2.86 -4.36 10.12
CA LEU A 38 4.05 -4.83 10.84
C LEU A 38 3.74 -5.18 12.30
N GLY A 39 4.37 -6.23 12.80
CA GLY A 39 4.23 -6.66 14.19
C GLY A 39 2.91 -7.39 14.43
N ASN A 40 1.93 -6.72 15.02
CA ASN A 40 0.61 -7.28 15.29
C ASN A 40 -0.50 -6.34 14.80
N PRO A 41 -0.65 -6.20 13.47
CA PRO A 41 -1.51 -5.21 12.89
C PRO A 41 -2.99 -5.53 13.06
N ASP A 42 -3.84 -4.48 13.13
CA ASP A 42 -5.29 -4.65 12.96
C ASP A 42 -5.60 -5.03 11.50
N ARG A 43 -5.65 -6.34 11.25
CA ARG A 43 -5.88 -6.90 9.91
C ARG A 43 -7.21 -6.46 9.30
N GLU A 44 -8.26 -6.30 10.10
CA GLU A 44 -9.58 -5.92 9.60
C GLU A 44 -9.56 -4.48 9.12
N LEU A 45 -9.02 -3.57 9.94
CA LEU A 45 -8.90 -2.17 9.57
C LEU A 45 -7.96 -1.97 8.38
N MET A 46 -6.83 -2.68 8.32
CA MET A 46 -5.86 -2.55 7.23
C MET A 46 -6.40 -3.12 5.90
N THR A 47 -7.12 -4.25 5.95
CA THR A 47 -7.78 -4.79 4.76
C THR A 47 -8.86 -3.84 4.24
N ARG A 48 -9.61 -3.21 5.14
CA ARG A 48 -10.59 -2.17 4.79
C ARG A 48 -9.91 -0.96 4.15
N ALA A 49 -8.82 -0.47 4.74
CA ALA A 49 -8.08 0.68 4.22
C ALA A 49 -7.48 0.40 2.82
N ALA A 50 -6.92 -0.80 2.60
CA ALA A 50 -6.37 -1.21 1.31
C ALA A 50 -7.46 -1.25 0.22
N SER A 51 -8.66 -1.72 0.58
CA SER A 51 -9.81 -1.73 -0.33
C SER A 51 -10.26 -0.31 -0.74
N LEU A 52 -10.09 0.68 0.14
CA LEU A 52 -10.46 2.08 -0.15
C LEU A 52 -9.44 2.80 -1.04
N CYS A 53 -8.15 2.46 -0.93
CA CYS A 53 -7.11 3.07 -1.77
C CYS A 53 -6.88 2.33 -3.11
N GLY A 54 -7.67 1.30 -3.42
CA GLY A 54 -7.48 0.46 -4.61
C GLY A 54 -6.17 -0.34 -4.58
N GLY A 55 -5.63 -0.53 -3.37
CA GLY A 55 -4.35 -1.14 -3.10
C GLY A 55 -4.44 -2.60 -2.68
N GLU A 56 -3.30 -3.11 -2.21
CA GLU A 56 -3.17 -4.43 -1.58
C GLU A 56 -2.73 -4.24 -0.12
N TYR A 57 -3.34 -5.01 0.79
CA TYR A 57 -2.81 -5.19 2.14
C TYR A 57 -1.83 -6.36 2.14
N PHE A 58 -0.67 -6.16 2.73
CA PHE A 58 0.37 -7.16 2.85
C PHE A 58 0.89 -7.20 4.29
N GLU A 59 1.11 -8.39 4.84
CA GLU A 59 1.60 -8.58 6.19
C GLU A 59 2.79 -9.55 6.13
N PRO A 60 4.03 -9.04 6.07
CA PRO A 60 5.22 -9.89 6.01
C PRO A 60 5.42 -10.65 7.32
N GLU A 61 5.77 -11.94 7.20
CA GLU A 61 6.26 -12.75 8.32
C GLU A 61 7.65 -12.27 8.79
N ASP A 62 8.47 -11.78 7.85
CA ASP A 62 9.80 -11.28 8.13
C ASP A 62 10.29 -10.20 7.13
N ALA A 63 11.47 -9.63 7.42
CA ALA A 63 12.07 -8.61 6.57
C ALA A 63 12.45 -9.13 5.16
N GLY A 64 12.76 -10.42 5.02
CA GLY A 64 13.06 -11.04 3.74
C GLY A 64 11.82 -11.06 2.83
N GLU A 65 10.67 -11.45 3.38
CA GLU A 65 9.40 -11.45 2.65
C GLU A 65 9.02 -10.03 2.20
N LEU A 66 9.18 -9.03 3.09
CA LEU A 66 8.96 -7.63 2.76
C LEU A 66 9.84 -7.16 1.60
N LEU A 67 11.13 -7.50 1.62
CA LEU A 67 12.08 -7.13 0.56
C LEU A 67 11.70 -7.78 -0.78
N ILE A 68 11.28 -9.04 -0.76
CA ILE A 68 10.81 -9.75 -1.96
C ILE A 68 9.55 -9.09 -2.50
N TRP A 69 8.57 -8.81 -1.64
CA TRP A 69 7.32 -8.15 -2.01
C TRP A 69 7.59 -6.78 -2.65
N TYR A 70 8.40 -5.93 -1.99
CA TYR A 70 8.74 -4.60 -2.49
C TYR A 70 9.47 -4.67 -3.84
N SER A 71 10.46 -5.56 -3.96
CA SER A 71 11.26 -5.70 -5.19
C SER A 71 10.40 -6.08 -6.39
N LYS A 72 9.40 -6.95 -6.20
CA LYS A 72 8.43 -7.29 -7.26
C LYS A 72 7.63 -6.06 -7.69
N ARG A 73 7.07 -5.29 -6.74
CA ARG A 73 6.21 -4.13 -7.07
C ARG A 73 7.00 -2.99 -7.71
N ALA A 74 8.21 -2.73 -7.22
CA ALA A 74 9.11 -1.76 -7.84
C ALA A 74 9.49 -2.14 -9.28
N ARG A 75 9.71 -3.43 -9.56
CA ARG A 75 9.93 -3.94 -10.91
C ARG A 75 8.70 -3.74 -11.80
N ASP A 76 7.52 -4.11 -11.32
CA ASP A 76 6.26 -3.96 -12.05
C ASP A 76 5.98 -2.49 -12.42
N LEU A 77 6.19 -1.58 -11.46
CA LEU A 77 6.10 -0.14 -11.69
C LEU A 77 7.09 0.34 -12.75
N THR A 78 8.34 -0.13 -12.68
CA THR A 78 9.39 0.22 -13.65
C THR A 78 9.03 -0.22 -15.06
N VAL A 79 8.45 -1.42 -15.23
CA VAL A 79 7.97 -1.91 -16.52
C VAL A 79 6.86 -1.02 -17.06
N LYS A 80 5.84 -0.70 -16.24
CA LYS A 80 4.75 0.22 -16.61
C LYS A 80 5.26 1.61 -17.00
N LEU A 81 6.27 2.12 -16.31
CA LEU A 81 6.88 3.42 -16.64
C LEU A 81 7.59 3.42 -17.98
N LYS A 82 8.21 2.30 -18.37
CA LYS A 82 8.90 2.15 -19.66
C LYS A 82 7.91 2.01 -20.82
N SER A 83 6.81 1.26 -20.65
CA SER A 83 5.79 1.07 -21.70
C SER A 83 5.02 2.35 -22.07
N HIS A 84 5.02 3.37 -21.21
CA HIS A 84 4.37 4.66 -21.48
C HIS A 84 5.31 5.70 -22.13
N LYS A 85 6.57 5.33 -22.43
CA LYS A 85 7.55 6.22 -23.08
C LYS A 85 7.67 5.98 -24.60
N GLU A 86 6.84 5.11 -25.18
CA GLU A 86 6.75 4.83 -26.62
C GLU A 86 5.53 5.49 -27.26
#